data_AF-A0A835PKZ4-F1
#
_entry.id   AF-A0A835PKZ4-F1
#
_cell.length_a   1.000
_cell.length_b   1.000
_cell.length_c   1.000
_cell.angle_alpha   90.00
_cell.angle_beta   90.00
_cell.angle_gamma   90.00
#
_symmetry.space_group_name_H-M   'P 1'
#
loop_
_entity.id
_entity.type
_entity.pdbx_description
1 polymer ?
#
loop_
_entity_poly.entity_id
_entity_poly.type
_entity_poly.pdbx_seq_one_letter_code
_entity_poly.pdbx_strand_id
1 'polypeptide(L)'
;MAEDLDSAVRTILLHGDLDLWIHEARRLPNLDIFTERLRRCFAPCHSFVQNQTVDQRQRSHHPHAKIITSDPYVTVKLAEATVARTRVIPNSQNPQWNEHFNIPIAHCTDHILFHVKDDDVFGAQFIGSVSIPATRIAEGAIDREWFPILGSNGKPPKPETALLVSIKFLPMAENTQYRHGIAGDPEKKGVTGTYFPVRKGGMVTLYQDAHVRDAELPEIILDDERVFEHGKCWEDICHAILEAHHLIYIVGWSIYCKVKLVREPTRHLPNGGKLTLGELLKYKSQEGVRVCLLVWDDKTSHDKLFIKTAGVMSTHDEETRKFFKHSSVICVLAPRYASSKLSIVKQQVVGTLFTHHQKCVLVDTQASGNNRKITAFIGGLDLCDGRYDTPEHRLFRDLDTIFQEDIHNPTFANDRKGPRQPWHDLHCKVEGPAAYDILTNFEQRWRKSTKWREFGWLFKRKFLAGVMMH
;
A
#
# COMPACT_ATOMS: atom_id res chain seq x y z
N MET A 1 -2.87 3.10 61.01
CA MET A 1 -1.80 3.01 60.01
C MET A 1 -2.46 3.25 58.67
N ALA A 2 -2.09 4.33 57.97
CA ALA A 2 -2.43 4.48 56.57
C ALA A 2 -1.26 3.87 55.80
N GLU A 3 -1.53 2.88 54.95
CA GLU A 3 -0.51 2.34 54.04
C GLU A 3 -0.55 3.16 52.74
N ASP A 4 0.63 3.52 52.25
CA ASP A 4 0.81 4.41 51.11
C ASP A 4 0.20 3.82 49.83
N LEU A 5 -0.83 4.48 49.31
CA LEU A 5 -1.43 4.21 48.00
C LEU A 5 -0.96 5.24 46.96
N ASP A 6 0.36 5.42 46.88
CA ASP A 6 1.02 6.06 45.74
C ASP A 6 2.11 5.12 45.19
N SER A 7 1.66 4.03 44.55
CA SER A 7 2.55 3.15 43.79
C SER A 7 3.08 3.93 42.59
N ALA A 8 4.25 4.57 42.76
CA ALA A 8 4.86 5.44 41.77
C ALA A 8 4.77 4.85 40.35
N VAL A 9 4.06 5.57 39.48
CA VAL A 9 3.70 5.12 38.13
C VAL A 9 4.96 4.84 37.32
N ARG A 10 5.31 3.54 37.23
CA ARG A 10 6.62 3.10 36.73
C ARG A 10 6.59 2.89 35.22
N THR A 11 7.19 3.82 34.50
CA THR A 11 7.54 3.63 33.09
C THR A 11 8.49 2.44 32.93
N ILE A 12 8.16 1.51 32.03
CA ILE A 12 9.01 0.37 31.66
C ILE A 12 9.12 0.26 30.13
N LEU A 13 10.17 -0.40 29.65
CA LEU A 13 10.30 -0.75 28.23
C LEU A 13 9.55 -2.05 27.96
N LEU A 14 8.45 -1.97 27.22
CA LEU A 14 7.81 -3.14 26.62
C LEU A 14 8.44 -3.38 25.24
N HIS A 15 9.43 -4.27 25.19
CA HIS A 15 10.11 -4.73 23.97
C HIS A 15 9.86 -6.23 23.74
N GLY A 16 9.07 -6.55 22.72
CA GLY A 16 8.59 -7.89 22.42
C GLY A 16 7.27 -7.86 21.66
N ASP A 17 6.50 -8.94 21.71
CA ASP A 17 5.21 -9.04 21.03
C ASP A 17 4.05 -8.95 22.02
N LEU A 18 3.00 -8.22 21.64
CA LEU A 18 1.74 -8.11 22.39
C LEU A 18 0.65 -8.88 21.66
N ASP A 19 0.29 -10.04 22.21
CA ASP A 19 -0.88 -10.83 21.84
C ASP A 19 -2.11 -10.23 22.53
N LEU A 20 -2.98 -9.60 21.74
CA LEU A 20 -4.09 -8.79 22.21
C LEU A 20 -5.41 -9.21 21.56
N TRP A 21 -6.38 -9.50 22.41
CA TRP A 21 -7.79 -9.66 22.04
C TRP A 21 -8.64 -8.51 22.58
N ILE A 22 -9.42 -7.91 21.69
CA ILE A 22 -10.50 -6.97 22.05
C ILE A 22 -11.81 -7.70 21.74
N HIS A 23 -12.46 -8.21 22.78
CA HIS A 23 -13.65 -9.05 22.66
C HIS A 23 -14.89 -8.20 22.41
N GLU A 24 -15.31 -7.44 23.43
CA GLU A 24 -16.56 -6.69 23.41
C GLU A 24 -16.54 -5.51 24.37
N ALA A 25 -17.46 -4.56 24.19
CA ALA A 25 -17.80 -3.57 25.20
C ALA A 25 -19.28 -3.67 25.55
N ARG A 26 -19.66 -3.19 26.74
CA ARG A 26 -21.05 -3.20 27.22
C ARG A 26 -21.51 -1.81 27.67
N ARG A 27 -22.79 -1.51 27.48
CA ARG A 27 -23.48 -0.28 27.90
C ARG A 27 -22.74 1.00 27.50
N LEU A 28 -22.30 1.09 26.25
CA LEU A 28 -21.80 2.34 25.70
C LEU A 28 -22.91 3.41 25.66
N PRO A 29 -22.60 4.72 25.73
CA PRO A 29 -23.56 5.78 25.46
C PRO A 29 -24.10 5.71 24.03
N ASN A 30 -25.19 6.42 23.75
CA ASN A 30 -25.63 6.69 22.39
C ASN A 30 -25.27 8.16 22.10
N LEU A 31 -24.24 8.39 21.28
CA LEU A 31 -23.81 9.75 20.93
C LEU A 31 -24.53 10.29 19.68
N ASP A 32 -25.04 9.45 18.78
CA ASP A 32 -25.83 9.89 17.61
C ASP A 32 -27.03 10.76 17.98
N ILE A 33 -27.72 10.46 19.09
CA ILE A 33 -28.83 11.29 19.57
C ILE A 33 -28.36 12.70 19.96
N PHE A 34 -27.13 12.84 20.45
CA PHE A 34 -26.52 14.12 20.79
C PHE A 34 -26.10 14.88 19.52
N THR A 35 -25.48 14.18 18.55
CA THR A 35 -25.13 14.71 17.23
C THR A 35 -26.37 15.18 16.44
N GLU A 36 -27.47 14.42 16.46
CA GLU A 36 -28.77 14.80 15.88
C GLU A 36 -29.36 16.06 16.54
N ARG A 37 -29.26 16.19 17.86
CA ARG A 37 -29.73 17.39 18.57
C ARG A 37 -28.90 18.63 18.21
N LEU A 38 -27.58 18.50 18.15
CA LEU A 38 -26.70 19.59 17.70
C LEU A 38 -26.97 19.97 16.24
N ARG A 39 -27.14 19.00 15.32
CA ARG A 39 -27.54 19.25 13.92
C ARG A 39 -28.81 20.10 13.82
N ARG A 40 -29.82 19.84 14.65
CA ARG A 40 -31.07 20.64 14.67
C ARG A 40 -30.86 22.07 15.18
N CYS A 41 -29.86 22.33 16.01
CA CYS A 41 -29.53 23.66 16.50
C CYS A 41 -28.66 24.49 15.54
N PHE A 42 -27.95 23.85 14.60
CA PHE A 42 -27.07 24.51 13.62
C PHE A 42 -27.60 24.54 12.19
N ALA A 43 -28.85 24.13 11.95
CA ALA A 43 -29.52 24.34 10.67
C ALA A 43 -29.78 25.86 10.46
N PRO A 44 -29.28 26.51 9.40
CA PRO A 44 -29.54 27.92 9.15
C PRO A 44 -31.03 28.15 8.87
N CYS A 45 -31.60 29.20 9.46
CA CYS A 45 -32.96 29.65 9.15
C CYS A 45 -33.04 30.19 7.71
N HIS A 46 -33.29 29.31 6.74
CA HIS A 46 -33.83 29.71 5.44
C HIS A 46 -35.36 29.78 5.51
N SER A 47 -35.85 30.93 5.95
CA SER A 47 -37.24 31.34 5.70
C SER A 47 -37.35 31.98 4.31
N PHE A 48 -38.58 31.90 3.76
CA PHE A 48 -39.17 32.62 2.62
C PHE A 48 -39.35 31.89 1.27
N VAL A 49 -40.65 31.71 0.93
CA VAL A 49 -41.27 31.69 -0.42
C VAL A 49 -40.86 30.49 -1.31
N GLN A 50 -41.73 29.65 -1.89
CA GLN A 50 -43.20 29.57 -2.03
C GLN A 50 -43.56 28.05 -2.16
N ASN A 51 -44.79 27.52 -2.28
CA ASN A 51 -46.16 28.07 -2.39
C ASN A 51 -47.17 27.06 -1.78
N GLN A 52 -48.48 27.36 -1.81
CA GLN A 52 -49.57 26.43 -1.48
C GLN A 52 -50.11 25.71 -2.72
N THR A 53 -50.30 24.39 -2.64
CA THR A 53 -51.52 23.72 -3.13
C THR A 53 -51.85 22.55 -2.21
N VAL A 54 -53.15 22.30 -2.04
CA VAL A 54 -53.71 21.29 -1.13
C VAL A 54 -53.92 19.98 -1.87
N ASP A 55 -53.49 18.86 -1.29
CA ASP A 55 -54.28 17.62 -1.37
C ASP A 55 -54.15 16.80 -0.08
N GLN A 56 -55.29 16.42 0.51
CA GLN A 56 -55.36 15.66 1.75
C GLN A 56 -55.54 14.17 1.43
N ARG A 57 -54.47 13.38 1.59
CA ARG A 57 -54.60 11.92 1.76
C ARG A 57 -53.81 11.45 2.97
N GLN A 58 -54.52 11.35 4.09
CA GLN A 58 -54.03 10.67 5.29
C GLN A 58 -53.69 9.20 4.94
N ARG A 59 -52.39 8.88 5.01
CA ARG A 59 -51.93 7.52 5.29
C ARG A 59 -51.01 7.59 6.50
N SER A 60 -51.54 7.16 7.64
CA SER A 60 -50.80 6.98 8.89
C SER A 60 -49.82 5.81 8.75
N HIS A 61 -48.68 6.07 8.13
CA HIS A 61 -47.48 5.27 8.33
C HIS A 61 -46.54 6.08 9.20
N HIS A 62 -46.59 5.80 10.51
CA HIS A 62 -45.47 6.11 11.38
C HIS A 62 -44.24 5.41 10.79
N PRO A 63 -43.20 6.13 10.35
CA PRO A 63 -41.94 5.46 10.09
C PRO A 63 -41.47 4.93 11.44
N HIS A 64 -41.30 3.60 11.55
CA HIS A 64 -40.56 3.04 12.67
C HIS A 64 -39.23 3.77 12.73
N ALA A 65 -39.04 4.58 13.78
CA ALA A 65 -37.79 5.28 13.98
C ALA A 65 -36.71 4.21 14.14
N LYS A 66 -35.88 4.01 13.12
CA LYS A 66 -34.64 3.27 13.27
C LYS A 66 -33.89 3.97 14.39
N ILE A 67 -33.72 3.26 15.50
CA ILE A 67 -32.96 3.76 16.64
C ILE A 67 -31.52 3.77 16.18
N ILE A 68 -31.07 4.92 15.68
CA ILE A 68 -29.66 5.16 15.35
C ILE A 68 -28.92 5.21 16.69
N THR A 69 -27.87 4.43 16.79
CA THR A 69 -26.97 4.40 17.95
C THR A 69 -25.54 4.37 17.45
N SER A 70 -24.61 4.76 18.30
CA SER A 70 -23.18 4.75 18.06
C SER A 70 -22.68 3.55 17.23
N ASP A 71 -21.71 3.86 16.37
CA ASP A 71 -20.90 2.98 15.52
C ASP A 71 -19.50 2.81 16.16
N PRO A 72 -19.35 2.04 17.27
CA PRO A 72 -18.13 2.05 18.06
C PRO A 72 -16.94 1.27 17.46
N TYR A 73 -15.75 1.74 17.81
CA TYR A 73 -14.47 1.05 17.61
C TYR A 73 -13.48 1.39 18.74
N VAL A 74 -12.39 0.63 18.83
CA VAL A 74 -11.32 0.84 19.82
C VAL A 74 -10.01 1.18 19.11
N THR A 75 -9.22 2.11 19.68
CA THR A 75 -7.81 2.31 19.32
C THR A 75 -6.92 2.10 20.53
N VAL A 76 -5.86 1.32 20.36
CA VAL A 76 -4.87 0.98 21.41
C VAL A 76 -3.66 1.87 21.25
N LYS A 77 -3.18 2.46 22.35
CA LYS A 77 -2.04 3.37 22.39
C LYS A 77 -0.95 2.90 23.37
N LEU A 78 0.30 3.15 22.98
CA LEU A 78 1.51 3.03 23.79
C LEU A 78 2.37 4.28 23.55
N ALA A 79 2.78 5.00 24.59
CA ALA A 79 3.59 6.22 24.44
C ALA A 79 3.07 7.17 23.32
N GLU A 80 1.76 7.47 23.34
CA GLU A 80 0.99 8.18 22.30
C GLU A 80 0.87 7.54 20.90
N ALA A 81 1.74 6.60 20.52
CA ALA A 81 1.64 5.85 19.28
C ALA A 81 0.39 4.96 19.27
N THR A 82 -0.43 5.04 18.22
CA THR A 82 -1.57 4.13 18.03
C THR A 82 -1.10 2.84 17.38
N VAL A 83 -1.11 1.73 18.14
CA VAL A 83 -0.53 0.44 17.73
C VAL A 83 -1.56 -0.56 17.20
N ALA A 84 -2.85 -0.39 17.53
CA ALA A 84 -3.94 -1.15 16.93
C ALA A 84 -5.25 -0.35 16.84
N ARG A 85 -6.13 -0.75 15.92
CA ARG A 85 -7.49 -0.22 15.75
C ARG A 85 -8.44 -1.35 15.34
N THR A 86 -9.57 -1.50 16.02
CA THR A 86 -10.61 -2.47 15.63
C THR A 86 -11.45 -2.01 14.45
N ARG A 87 -12.20 -2.92 13.82
CA ARG A 87 -13.28 -2.52 12.90
C ARG A 87 -14.37 -1.75 13.65
N VAL A 88 -15.04 -0.87 12.91
CA VAL A 88 -16.28 -0.22 13.35
C VAL A 88 -17.41 -1.25 13.33
N ILE A 89 -18.10 -1.41 14.46
CA ILE A 89 -19.34 -2.18 14.56
C ILE A 89 -20.50 -1.18 14.44
N PRO A 90 -21.35 -1.25 13.41
CA PRO A 90 -22.41 -0.28 13.26
C PRO A 90 -23.54 -0.50 14.28
N ASN A 91 -24.07 0.59 14.82
CA ASN A 91 -25.31 0.67 15.58
C ASN A 91 -25.38 -0.32 16.74
N SER A 92 -24.41 -0.24 17.66
CA SER A 92 -24.41 -1.07 18.87
C SER A 92 -23.87 -0.37 20.11
N GLN A 93 -24.65 -0.41 21.19
CA GLN A 93 -24.18 -0.06 22.54
C GLN A 93 -23.48 -1.22 23.26
N ASN A 94 -23.50 -2.42 22.68
CA ASN A 94 -22.82 -3.62 23.19
C ASN A 94 -22.05 -4.29 22.02
N PRO A 95 -21.02 -3.63 21.46
CA PRO A 95 -20.31 -4.14 20.28
C PRO A 95 -19.47 -5.36 20.61
N GLN A 96 -19.53 -6.38 19.75
CA GLN A 96 -18.64 -7.54 19.78
C GLN A 96 -17.69 -7.46 18.57
N TRP A 97 -16.43 -7.13 18.85
CA TRP A 97 -15.38 -7.11 17.83
C TRP A 97 -14.81 -8.52 17.65
N ASN A 98 -14.45 -9.19 18.76
CA ASN A 98 -13.70 -10.45 18.78
C ASN A 98 -12.49 -10.37 17.83
N GLU A 99 -11.74 -9.28 17.93
CA GLU A 99 -10.59 -8.98 17.07
C GLU A 99 -9.28 -9.26 17.79
N HIS A 100 -8.41 -9.97 17.08
CA HIS A 100 -7.10 -10.38 17.51
C HIS A 100 -6.02 -9.55 16.81
N PHE A 101 -5.01 -9.17 17.58
CA PHE A 101 -3.83 -8.46 17.11
C PHE A 101 -2.59 -9.14 17.70
N ASN A 102 -1.59 -9.39 16.85
CA ASN A 102 -0.23 -9.64 17.31
C ASN A 102 0.60 -8.42 16.92
N ILE A 103 1.12 -7.70 17.92
CA ILE A 103 1.69 -6.37 17.75
C ILE A 103 3.14 -6.38 18.26
N PRO A 104 4.15 -6.28 17.37
CA PRO A 104 5.51 -6.00 17.78
C PRO A 104 5.59 -4.61 18.42
N ILE A 105 6.10 -4.54 19.64
CA ILE A 105 6.19 -3.30 20.43
C ILE A 105 7.61 -3.10 20.97
N ALA A 106 8.05 -1.85 21.00
CA ALA A 106 9.33 -1.41 21.54
C ALA A 106 9.17 -0.03 22.20
N HIS A 107 8.24 0.07 23.15
CA HIS A 107 7.78 1.35 23.70
C HIS A 107 8.11 1.48 25.18
N CYS A 108 8.69 2.61 25.58
CA CYS A 108 8.79 3.02 26.98
C CYS A 108 7.46 3.62 27.40
N THR A 109 6.72 2.92 28.27
CA THR A 109 5.36 3.32 28.66
C THR A 109 5.09 2.89 30.10
N ASP A 110 4.24 3.64 30.79
CA ASP A 110 3.73 3.36 32.14
C ASP A 110 2.36 2.65 32.09
N HIS A 111 1.62 2.81 31.01
CA HIS A 111 0.33 2.15 30.77
C HIS A 111 0.08 1.81 29.29
N ILE A 112 -0.89 0.93 29.04
CA ILE A 112 -1.53 0.72 27.74
C ILE A 112 -2.91 1.38 27.77
N LEU A 113 -3.20 2.21 26.78
CA LEU A 113 -4.41 3.04 26.75
C LEU A 113 -5.35 2.63 25.62
N PHE A 114 -6.55 2.17 25.97
CA PHE A 114 -7.60 1.78 25.02
C PHE A 114 -8.61 2.92 24.94
N HIS A 115 -8.69 3.63 23.80
CA HIS A 115 -9.74 4.61 23.56
C HIS A 115 -10.91 3.97 22.82
N VAL A 116 -12.09 3.98 23.45
CA VAL A 116 -13.35 3.65 22.80
C VAL A 116 -13.89 4.91 22.13
N LYS A 117 -14.28 4.81 20.87
CA LYS A 117 -14.66 5.93 20.00
C LYS A 117 -15.87 5.57 19.14
N ASP A 118 -16.59 6.60 18.73
CA ASP A 118 -17.68 6.55 17.74
C ASP A 118 -17.14 6.96 16.36
N ASP A 119 -17.55 6.35 15.24
CA ASP A 119 -17.04 6.68 13.88
C ASP A 119 -18.04 7.52 13.05
N ASP A 120 -18.48 8.66 13.60
CA ASP A 120 -19.42 9.57 12.94
C ASP A 120 -18.91 10.13 11.59
N VAL A 121 -19.87 10.44 10.70
CA VAL A 121 -19.66 11.09 9.39
C VAL A 121 -18.82 12.37 9.47
N PHE A 122 -18.89 13.11 10.58
CA PHE A 122 -18.17 14.37 10.79
C PHE A 122 -16.82 14.22 11.51
N GLY A 123 -16.43 13.00 11.88
CA GLY A 123 -15.18 12.71 12.59
C GLY A 123 -15.42 11.97 13.90
N ALA A 124 -14.45 11.14 14.29
CA ALA A 124 -14.64 10.22 15.39
C ALA A 124 -14.76 10.91 16.76
N GLN A 125 -15.84 10.59 17.50
CA GLN A 125 -16.07 11.10 18.85
C GLN A 125 -15.42 10.19 19.90
N PHE A 126 -15.00 10.77 21.02
CA PHE A 126 -14.44 10.01 22.15
C PHE A 126 -15.55 9.58 23.11
N ILE A 127 -15.68 8.27 23.37
CA ILE A 127 -16.64 7.71 24.33
C ILE A 127 -16.01 7.60 25.72
N GLY A 128 -14.75 7.15 25.79
CA GLY A 128 -14.01 6.97 27.03
C GLY A 128 -12.76 6.12 26.83
N SER A 129 -12.00 5.91 27.90
CA SER A 129 -10.77 5.13 27.90
C SER A 129 -10.69 4.09 29.01
N VAL A 130 -9.88 3.06 28.75
CA VAL A 130 -9.36 2.12 29.75
C VAL A 130 -7.85 2.27 29.78
N SER A 131 -7.27 2.43 30.96
CA SER A 131 -5.82 2.44 31.17
C SER A 131 -5.42 1.21 31.98
N ILE A 132 -4.44 0.45 31.51
CA ILE A 132 -3.91 -0.75 32.17
C ILE A 132 -2.41 -0.52 32.42
N PRO A 133 -1.90 -0.59 33.67
CA PRO A 133 -0.49 -0.40 33.97
C PRO A 133 0.42 -1.36 33.19
N ALA A 134 1.52 -0.85 32.65
CA ALA A 134 2.47 -1.61 31.86
C ALA A 134 3.13 -2.75 32.67
N THR A 135 3.41 -2.51 33.95
CA THR A 135 3.91 -3.53 34.89
C THR A 135 2.99 -4.75 34.96
N ARG A 136 1.68 -4.53 35.09
CA ARG A 136 0.67 -5.61 35.13
C ARG A 136 0.72 -6.52 33.90
N ILE A 137 1.02 -5.95 32.74
CA ILE A 137 1.08 -6.66 31.45
C ILE A 137 2.44 -7.34 31.25
N ALA A 138 3.52 -6.79 31.80
CA ALA A 138 4.84 -7.42 31.81
C ALA A 138 4.92 -8.60 32.79
N GLU A 139 4.18 -8.55 33.91
CA GLU A 139 4.22 -9.55 34.99
C GLU A 139 3.28 -10.74 34.78
N GLY A 140 2.21 -10.60 33.98
CA GLY A 140 1.24 -11.68 33.79
C GLY A 140 0.29 -11.51 32.62
N ALA A 141 -0.31 -12.63 32.21
CA ALA A 141 -1.37 -12.64 31.20
C ALA A 141 -2.71 -12.21 31.81
N ILE A 142 -3.43 -11.34 31.11
CA ILE A 142 -4.79 -10.94 31.41
C ILE A 142 -5.70 -11.80 30.53
N ASP A 143 -6.50 -12.69 31.11
CA ASP A 143 -7.50 -13.47 30.37
C ASP A 143 -8.92 -12.98 30.67
N ARG A 144 -9.67 -12.72 29.60
CA ARG A 144 -11.07 -12.24 29.55
C ARG A 144 -11.51 -11.35 30.75
N GLU A 145 -10.79 -10.25 30.98
CA GLU A 145 -11.08 -9.33 32.10
C GLU A 145 -11.84 -8.08 31.66
N TRP A 146 -12.81 -7.67 32.48
CA TRP A 146 -13.62 -6.46 32.29
C TRP A 146 -12.99 -5.24 32.96
N PHE A 147 -12.68 -4.23 32.17
CA PHE A 147 -12.19 -2.93 32.66
C PHE A 147 -13.24 -1.84 32.52
N PRO A 148 -13.47 -0.98 33.53
CA PRO A 148 -14.43 0.11 33.45
C PRO A 148 -13.94 1.16 32.44
N ILE A 149 -14.80 1.53 31.48
CA ILE A 149 -14.49 2.60 30.52
C ILE A 149 -14.79 3.94 31.20
N LEU A 150 -13.80 4.80 31.34
CA LEU A 150 -13.91 6.11 31.99
C LEU A 150 -14.04 7.22 30.94
N GLY A 151 -15.01 8.12 31.11
CA GLY A 151 -15.11 9.35 30.32
C GLY A 151 -14.10 10.40 30.78
N SER A 152 -14.08 11.55 30.11
CA SER A 152 -13.14 12.67 30.40
C SER A 152 -13.25 13.25 31.82
N ASN A 153 -14.29 12.89 32.58
CA ASN A 153 -14.51 13.27 33.98
C ASN A 153 -14.00 12.21 34.98
N GLY A 154 -13.28 11.18 34.52
CA GLY A 154 -12.78 10.07 35.33
C GLY A 154 -13.86 9.09 35.81
N LYS A 155 -15.09 9.17 35.28
CA LYS A 155 -16.22 8.31 35.69
C LYS A 155 -16.81 7.57 34.50
N PRO A 156 -17.44 6.39 34.70
CA PRO A 156 -18.13 5.68 33.62
C PRO A 156 -19.26 6.51 32.98
N PRO A 157 -19.38 6.56 31.64
CA PRO A 157 -20.45 7.30 30.95
C PRO A 157 -21.88 6.81 31.30
N LYS A 158 -22.02 5.51 31.61
CA LYS A 158 -23.21 4.90 32.23
C LYS A 158 -22.73 3.93 33.32
N PRO A 159 -23.61 3.52 34.26
CA PRO A 159 -23.29 2.45 35.21
C PRO A 159 -22.81 1.19 34.50
N GLU A 160 -21.72 0.61 35.01
CA GLU A 160 -21.10 -0.64 34.53
C GLU A 160 -20.70 -0.67 33.03
N THR A 161 -20.52 0.49 32.39
CA THR A 161 -19.88 0.60 31.07
C THR A 161 -18.45 0.06 31.14
N ALA A 162 -18.12 -0.96 30.35
CA ALA A 162 -16.85 -1.68 30.46
C ALA A 162 -16.40 -2.28 29.12
N LEU A 163 -15.10 -2.57 29.01
CA LEU A 163 -14.43 -3.23 27.88
C LEU A 163 -13.87 -4.58 28.34
N LEU A 164 -14.07 -5.63 27.55
CA LEU A 164 -13.54 -6.98 27.77
C LEU A 164 -12.31 -7.21 26.89
N VAL A 165 -11.16 -7.44 27.50
CA VAL A 165 -9.89 -7.68 26.79
C VAL A 165 -9.19 -8.95 27.26
N SER A 166 -8.25 -9.44 26.46
CA SER A 166 -7.22 -10.39 26.90
C SER A 166 -5.88 -9.97 26.33
N ILE A 167 -4.84 -10.02 27.16
CA ILE A 167 -3.52 -9.45 26.86
C ILE A 167 -2.46 -10.42 27.35
N LYS A 168 -1.54 -10.80 26.47
CA LYS A 168 -0.33 -11.53 26.82
C LYS A 168 0.86 -10.84 26.15
N PHE A 169 1.83 -10.42 26.96
CA PHE A 169 3.10 -9.94 26.46
C PHE A 169 4.11 -11.09 26.38
N LEU A 170 4.89 -11.15 25.31
CA LEU A 170 6.01 -12.06 25.14
C LEU A 170 7.28 -11.22 24.96
N PRO A 171 8.18 -11.17 25.96
CA PRO A 171 9.42 -10.41 25.87
C PRO A 171 10.28 -10.87 24.68
N MET A 172 10.93 -9.91 24.01
CA MET A 172 11.84 -10.16 22.88
C MET A 172 12.90 -11.22 23.19
N ALA A 173 13.42 -11.24 24.41
CA ALA A 173 14.44 -12.19 24.87
C ALA A 173 13.92 -13.64 25.01
N GLU A 174 12.61 -13.84 25.10
CA GLU A 174 11.95 -15.14 25.24
C GLU A 174 11.40 -15.68 23.91
N ASN A 175 11.07 -14.79 22.96
CA ASN A 175 10.58 -15.21 21.66
C ASN A 175 11.68 -15.90 20.83
N THR A 176 11.45 -17.20 20.56
CA THR A 176 12.36 -18.09 19.83
C THR A 176 12.59 -17.67 18.36
N GLN A 177 11.63 -16.98 17.73
CA GLN A 177 11.79 -16.48 16.36
C GLN A 177 12.95 -15.48 16.24
N TYR A 178 13.14 -14.64 17.27
CA TYR A 178 14.20 -13.64 17.29
C TYR A 178 15.55 -14.19 17.78
N ARG A 179 15.56 -15.27 18.56
CA ARG A 179 16.82 -15.90 19.05
C ARG A 179 17.69 -16.50 17.95
N HIS A 180 17.08 -17.05 16.91
CA HIS A 180 17.79 -17.70 15.80
C HIS A 180 17.76 -16.88 14.49
N GLY A 181 16.91 -15.85 14.43
CA GLY A 181 16.60 -15.13 13.21
C GLY A 181 15.82 -15.99 12.20
N ILE A 182 15.20 -15.32 11.22
CA ILE A 182 14.32 -15.99 10.23
C ILE A 182 15.07 -17.05 9.40
N ALA A 183 16.36 -16.83 9.14
CA ALA A 183 17.20 -17.78 8.40
C ALA A 183 17.68 -18.97 9.26
N GLY A 184 17.78 -18.80 10.59
CA GLY A 184 18.18 -19.83 11.54
C GLY A 184 17.03 -20.65 12.12
N ASP A 185 15.77 -20.33 11.78
CA ASP A 185 14.60 -21.14 12.11
C ASP A 185 14.75 -22.59 11.59
N PRO A 186 14.80 -23.61 12.47
CA PRO A 186 14.92 -25.01 12.06
C PRO A 186 13.78 -25.49 11.13
N GLU A 187 12.58 -24.94 11.29
CA GLU A 187 11.41 -25.30 10.48
C GLU A 187 11.36 -24.53 9.14
N LYS A 188 12.16 -23.45 9.02
CA LYS A 188 12.25 -22.56 7.85
C LYS A 188 10.86 -22.11 7.39
N LYS A 189 10.04 -21.62 8.34
CA LYS A 189 8.67 -21.11 8.15
C LYS A 189 8.62 -19.68 7.61
N GLY A 190 9.72 -18.93 7.71
CA GLY A 190 9.77 -17.53 7.29
C GLY A 190 9.03 -16.61 8.26
N VAL A 191 8.68 -15.40 7.80
CA VAL A 191 7.83 -14.49 8.59
C VAL A 191 6.41 -15.05 8.64
N THR A 192 5.88 -15.28 9.84
CA THR A 192 4.51 -15.77 10.06
C THR A 192 3.48 -14.64 9.99
N GLY A 193 2.24 -14.96 9.62
CA GLY A 193 1.13 -13.98 9.59
C GLY A 193 1.11 -13.05 8.36
N THR A 194 1.97 -13.28 7.38
CA THR A 194 2.00 -12.53 6.11
C THR A 194 0.94 -13.03 5.12
N TYR A 195 0.49 -12.15 4.23
CA TYR A 195 -0.52 -12.48 3.20
C TYR A 195 -0.04 -13.55 2.21
N PHE A 196 1.25 -13.49 1.83
CA PHE A 196 1.93 -14.54 1.07
C PHE A 196 2.86 -15.32 2.01
N PRO A 197 2.81 -16.67 2.02
CA PRO A 197 3.68 -17.49 2.85
C PRO A 197 5.09 -17.60 2.24
N VAL A 198 6.05 -18.11 3.02
CA VAL A 198 7.38 -18.46 2.48
C VAL A 198 7.24 -19.48 1.33
N ARG A 199 8.00 -19.25 0.25
CA ARG A 199 8.08 -20.17 -0.90
C ARG A 199 9.46 -20.82 -0.96
N LYS A 200 9.49 -22.12 -1.21
CA LYS A 200 10.72 -22.94 -1.37
C LYS A 200 10.85 -23.33 -2.85
N GLY A 201 12.07 -23.61 -3.31
CA GLY A 201 12.34 -24.00 -4.71
C GLY A 201 12.21 -22.86 -5.73
N GLY A 202 12.53 -21.63 -5.33
CA GLY A 202 12.67 -20.47 -6.22
C GLY A 202 14.14 -20.04 -6.36
N MET A 203 14.40 -19.12 -7.29
CA MET A 203 15.70 -18.49 -7.50
C MET A 203 15.54 -16.98 -7.42
N VAL A 204 16.52 -16.29 -6.83
CA VAL A 204 16.59 -14.83 -6.80
C VAL A 204 17.93 -14.39 -7.37
N THR A 205 17.92 -13.57 -8.41
CA THR A 205 19.10 -12.83 -8.88
C THR A 205 19.05 -11.44 -8.27
N LEU A 206 20.12 -11.03 -7.59
CA LEU A 206 20.26 -9.69 -7.03
C LEU A 206 20.92 -8.77 -8.05
N TYR A 207 20.46 -7.52 -8.10
CA TYR A 207 21.01 -6.48 -8.96
C TYR A 207 21.46 -5.29 -8.13
N GLN A 208 22.72 -4.91 -8.35
CA GLN A 208 23.25 -3.61 -7.98
C GLN A 208 23.09 -2.68 -9.18
N ASP A 209 22.44 -1.53 -8.96
CA ASP A 209 22.15 -0.51 -9.97
C ASP A 209 21.37 -1.05 -11.19
N ALA A 210 21.22 -0.23 -12.23
CA ALA A 210 20.51 -0.66 -13.44
C ALA A 210 21.36 -1.57 -14.33
N HIS A 211 22.68 -1.43 -14.26
CA HIS A 211 23.63 -2.17 -15.08
C HIS A 211 24.99 -2.29 -14.37
N VAL A 212 25.70 -3.39 -14.60
CA VAL A 212 27.09 -3.58 -14.18
C VAL A 212 27.87 -4.04 -15.41
N ARG A 213 28.96 -3.34 -15.75
CA ARG A 213 29.79 -3.71 -16.90
C ARG A 213 30.73 -4.86 -16.54
N ASP A 214 31.19 -5.59 -17.56
CA ASP A 214 32.14 -6.68 -17.35
C ASP A 214 33.45 -6.16 -16.73
N ALA A 215 33.93 -6.86 -15.69
CA ALA A 215 35.10 -6.49 -14.90
C ALA A 215 35.08 -5.09 -14.22
N GLU A 216 33.89 -4.48 -14.05
CA GLU A 216 33.74 -3.21 -13.31
C GLU A 216 33.86 -3.38 -11.78
N LEU A 217 33.47 -4.55 -11.27
CA LEU A 217 33.49 -4.90 -9.84
C LEU A 217 34.51 -6.03 -9.57
N PRO A 218 35.09 -6.09 -8.35
CA PRO A 218 36.07 -7.12 -8.01
C PRO A 218 35.45 -8.51 -7.98
N GLU A 219 36.25 -9.54 -8.27
CA GLU A 219 35.83 -10.93 -8.10
C GLU A 219 35.53 -11.23 -6.61
N ILE A 220 34.38 -11.85 -6.36
CA ILE A 220 33.97 -12.29 -5.02
C ILE A 220 33.79 -13.81 -5.09
N ILE A 221 34.62 -14.56 -4.38
CA ILE A 221 34.54 -16.02 -4.30
C ILE A 221 33.50 -16.40 -3.24
N LEU A 222 32.60 -17.33 -3.59
CA LEU A 222 31.55 -17.85 -2.72
C LEU A 222 31.99 -19.12 -1.99
N ASP A 223 31.22 -19.55 -0.98
CA ASP A 223 31.47 -20.76 -0.18
C ASP A 223 31.59 -22.06 -0.99
N ASP A 224 31.07 -22.08 -2.23
CA ASP A 224 31.15 -23.19 -3.18
C ASP A 224 32.21 -23.01 -4.28
N GLU A 225 33.21 -22.16 -4.00
CA GLU A 225 34.37 -21.82 -4.85
C GLU A 225 34.02 -21.14 -6.19
N ARG A 226 32.74 -20.84 -6.44
CA ARG A 226 32.32 -20.09 -7.63
C ARG A 226 32.54 -18.59 -7.45
N VAL A 227 32.85 -17.90 -8.55
CA VAL A 227 32.86 -16.43 -8.60
C VAL A 227 31.42 -15.92 -8.66
N PHE A 228 31.11 -14.89 -7.87
CA PHE A 228 29.82 -14.22 -7.87
C PHE A 228 29.56 -13.50 -9.21
N GLU A 229 28.48 -13.88 -9.90
CA GLU A 229 28.06 -13.23 -11.13
C GLU A 229 27.23 -11.97 -10.83
N HIS A 230 27.78 -10.79 -11.12
CA HIS A 230 27.05 -9.53 -11.01
C HIS A 230 25.95 -9.43 -12.08
N GLY A 231 24.69 -9.40 -11.63
CA GLY A 231 23.53 -9.31 -12.51
C GLY A 231 23.37 -7.93 -13.18
N LYS A 232 22.75 -7.90 -14.36
CA LYS A 232 22.63 -6.72 -15.22
C LYS A 232 21.17 -6.32 -15.41
N CYS A 233 20.59 -5.65 -14.41
CA CYS A 233 19.15 -5.47 -14.22
C CYS A 233 18.35 -5.12 -15.49
N TRP A 234 18.64 -3.96 -16.11
CA TRP A 234 17.87 -3.49 -17.26
C TRP A 234 18.16 -4.28 -18.55
N GLU A 235 19.34 -4.92 -18.67
CA GLU A 235 19.66 -5.83 -19.78
C GLU A 235 18.91 -7.16 -19.64
N ASP A 236 18.77 -7.70 -18.42
CA ASP A 236 17.92 -8.85 -18.14
C ASP A 236 16.42 -8.53 -18.34
N ILE A 237 15.94 -7.37 -17.89
CA ILE A 237 14.56 -6.92 -18.15
C ILE A 237 14.31 -6.78 -19.66
N CYS A 238 15.25 -6.21 -20.42
CA CYS A 238 15.13 -6.07 -21.87
C CYS A 238 15.04 -7.42 -22.58
N HIS A 239 15.94 -8.35 -22.26
CA HIS A 239 15.90 -9.71 -22.80
C HIS A 239 14.63 -10.46 -22.41
N ALA A 240 14.20 -10.37 -21.15
CA ALA A 240 13.00 -11.03 -20.66
C ALA A 240 11.70 -10.50 -21.31
N ILE A 241 11.64 -9.20 -21.64
CA ILE A 241 10.57 -8.61 -22.45
C ILE A 241 10.63 -9.09 -23.91
N LEU A 242 11.83 -9.18 -24.50
CA LEU A 242 12.01 -9.62 -25.89
C LEU A 242 11.60 -11.08 -26.09
N GLU A 243 11.92 -11.97 -25.15
CA GLU A 243 11.55 -13.39 -25.24
C GLU A 243 10.10 -13.69 -24.82
N ALA A 244 9.35 -12.73 -24.26
CA ALA A 244 8.00 -12.98 -23.77
C ALA A 244 7.04 -13.37 -24.91
N HIS A 245 6.18 -14.38 -24.67
CA HIS A 245 5.23 -14.91 -25.66
C HIS A 245 3.76 -14.66 -25.28
N HIS A 246 3.44 -14.40 -24.02
CA HIS A 246 2.06 -14.38 -23.53
C HIS A 246 1.69 -13.11 -22.75
N LEU A 247 2.57 -12.60 -21.87
CA LEU A 247 2.29 -11.43 -21.05
C LEU A 247 3.55 -10.60 -20.75
N ILE A 248 3.35 -9.28 -20.74
CA ILE A 248 4.28 -8.30 -20.17
C ILE A 248 3.45 -7.35 -19.30
N TYR A 249 3.55 -7.50 -18.00
CA TYR A 249 2.83 -6.69 -17.02
C TYR A 249 3.81 -5.79 -16.28
N ILE A 250 3.56 -4.48 -16.26
CA ILE A 250 4.47 -3.53 -15.63
C ILE A 250 3.70 -2.65 -14.64
N VAL A 251 4.31 -2.46 -13.47
CA VAL A 251 3.88 -1.51 -12.45
C VAL A 251 5.03 -0.54 -12.22
N GLY A 252 4.71 0.75 -12.19
CA GLY A 252 5.67 1.79 -11.83
C GLY A 252 4.99 2.91 -11.05
N TRP A 253 5.77 3.56 -10.20
CA TRP A 253 5.43 4.88 -9.69
C TRP A 253 5.56 5.93 -10.80
N SER A 254 6.58 5.78 -11.66
CA SER A 254 6.70 6.47 -12.95
C SER A 254 7.18 5.47 -14.00
N ILE A 255 6.73 5.64 -15.24
CA ILE A 255 7.24 4.91 -16.41
C ILE A 255 7.45 5.96 -17.48
N TYR A 256 8.64 6.00 -18.09
CA TYR A 256 8.94 6.95 -19.16
C TYR A 256 9.23 6.21 -20.47
N CYS A 257 8.30 6.31 -21.43
CA CYS A 257 8.35 5.56 -22.70
C CYS A 257 9.61 5.79 -23.55
N LYS A 258 10.41 6.85 -23.29
CA LYS A 258 11.58 7.19 -24.11
C LYS A 258 12.89 6.59 -23.61
N VAL A 259 12.96 6.02 -22.40
CA VAL A 259 14.21 5.41 -21.90
C VAL A 259 14.63 4.23 -22.77
N LYS A 260 15.94 4.04 -22.92
CA LYS A 260 16.53 2.79 -23.43
C LYS A 260 16.96 1.93 -22.26
N LEU A 261 16.54 0.67 -22.27
CA LEU A 261 16.89 -0.30 -21.23
C LEU A 261 18.38 -0.67 -21.29
N VAL A 262 18.92 -0.85 -22.49
CA VAL A 262 20.34 -1.15 -22.69
C VAL A 262 21.04 -0.01 -23.42
N ARG A 263 22.16 0.45 -22.85
CA ARG A 263 23.00 1.52 -23.41
C ARG A 263 24.42 1.01 -23.66
N GLU A 264 24.98 0.33 -22.66
CA GLU A 264 26.22 -0.43 -22.74
C GLU A 264 25.87 -1.94 -22.76
N PRO A 265 25.65 -2.57 -23.93
CA PRO A 265 25.30 -3.99 -24.01
C PRO A 265 26.50 -4.88 -23.71
N THR A 266 26.30 -5.93 -22.91
CA THR A 266 27.35 -6.92 -22.61
C THR A 266 27.12 -8.25 -23.33
N ARG A 267 25.92 -8.46 -23.89
CA ARG A 267 25.60 -9.59 -24.77
C ARG A 267 24.86 -9.14 -26.03
N HIS A 268 24.71 -10.05 -26.99
CA HIS A 268 24.00 -9.77 -28.23
C HIS A 268 22.53 -9.41 -27.98
N LEU A 269 22.15 -8.17 -28.31
CA LEU A 269 20.77 -7.70 -28.26
C LEU A 269 19.95 -8.22 -29.45
N PRO A 270 18.84 -8.95 -29.24
CA PRO A 270 17.91 -9.31 -30.29
C PRO A 270 17.28 -8.09 -30.99
N ASN A 271 16.63 -8.34 -32.14
CA ASN A 271 15.81 -7.34 -32.81
C ASN A 271 14.79 -6.72 -31.83
N GLY A 272 14.72 -5.39 -31.79
CA GLY A 272 13.93 -4.64 -30.81
C GLY A 272 14.70 -4.18 -29.57
N GLY A 273 15.84 -4.80 -29.21
CA GLY A 273 16.60 -4.44 -27.99
C GLY A 273 17.23 -3.04 -28.00
N LYS A 274 17.32 -2.39 -29.17
CA LYS A 274 17.78 -1.00 -29.32
C LYS A 274 16.65 0.04 -29.29
N LEU A 275 15.39 -0.40 -29.21
CA LEU A 275 14.22 0.48 -29.13
C LEU A 275 14.17 1.17 -27.76
N THR A 276 13.41 2.26 -27.69
CA THR A 276 12.97 2.80 -26.40
C THR A 276 11.96 1.82 -25.77
N LEU A 277 11.81 1.88 -24.45
CA LEU A 277 10.85 1.06 -23.70
C LEU A 277 9.44 1.09 -24.32
N GLY A 278 8.97 2.29 -24.70
CA GLY A 278 7.66 2.46 -25.29
C GLY A 278 7.49 1.75 -26.63
N GLU A 279 8.47 1.86 -27.52
CA GLU A 279 8.41 1.18 -28.83
C GLU A 279 8.66 -0.33 -28.71
N LEU A 280 9.51 -0.78 -27.77
CA LEU A 280 9.67 -2.20 -27.44
C LEU A 280 8.34 -2.82 -26.97
N LEU A 281 7.59 -2.13 -26.12
CA LEU A 281 6.31 -2.61 -25.61
C LEU A 281 5.22 -2.62 -26.71
N LYS A 282 5.20 -1.64 -27.60
CA LYS A 282 4.34 -1.67 -28.81
C LYS A 282 4.70 -2.82 -29.74
N TYR A 283 6.00 -3.04 -29.98
CA TYR A 283 6.52 -4.12 -30.82
C TYR A 283 6.03 -5.48 -30.31
N LYS A 284 6.25 -5.79 -29.03
CA LYS A 284 5.76 -7.03 -28.42
C LYS A 284 4.22 -7.14 -28.41
N SER A 285 3.51 -6.02 -28.24
CA SER A 285 2.04 -6.02 -28.31
C SER A 285 1.47 -6.19 -29.73
N GLN A 286 2.28 -6.00 -30.77
CA GLN A 286 1.94 -6.28 -32.17
C GLN A 286 2.21 -7.74 -32.54
N GLU A 287 3.20 -8.39 -31.92
CA GLU A 287 3.42 -9.85 -31.99
C GLU A 287 2.32 -10.67 -31.28
N GLY A 288 1.38 -10.02 -30.60
CA GLY A 288 0.25 -10.65 -29.90
C GLY A 288 0.45 -10.86 -28.40
N VAL A 289 1.59 -10.44 -27.83
CA VAL A 289 1.84 -10.51 -26.38
C VAL A 289 0.93 -9.53 -25.63
N ARG A 290 0.30 -9.98 -24.54
CA ARG A 290 -0.60 -9.12 -23.75
C ARG A 290 0.21 -8.17 -22.87
N VAL A 291 0.30 -6.90 -23.29
CA VAL A 291 1.02 -5.86 -22.55
C VAL A 291 0.07 -4.99 -21.70
N CYS A 292 0.26 -4.99 -20.39
CA CYS A 292 -0.58 -4.25 -19.43
C CYS A 292 0.27 -3.40 -18.49
N LEU A 293 0.01 -2.09 -18.43
CA LEU A 293 0.73 -1.14 -17.57
C LEU A 293 -0.20 -0.59 -16.48
N LEU A 294 0.26 -0.61 -15.23
CA LEU A 294 -0.40 -0.03 -14.07
C LEU A 294 0.49 1.04 -13.44
N VAL A 295 0.41 2.26 -14.00
CA VAL A 295 1.20 3.42 -13.57
C VAL A 295 0.45 4.16 -12.46
N TRP A 296 1.14 4.75 -11.49
CA TRP A 296 0.50 5.68 -10.55
C TRP A 296 -0.08 6.89 -11.31
N ASP A 297 -1.24 7.39 -10.85
CA ASP A 297 -1.94 8.58 -11.37
C ASP A 297 -1.59 9.77 -10.46
N ASP A 298 -0.72 10.66 -10.91
CA ASP A 298 -0.43 11.90 -10.19
C ASP A 298 -1.58 12.88 -10.44
N LYS A 299 -2.44 13.06 -9.42
CA LYS A 299 -3.60 13.97 -9.51
C LYS A 299 -3.22 15.45 -9.61
N THR A 300 -1.94 15.79 -9.50
CA THR A 300 -1.41 17.13 -9.80
C THR A 300 -0.95 17.25 -11.26
N SER A 301 -0.61 16.14 -11.92
CA SER A 301 -0.36 16.04 -13.37
C SER A 301 -1.68 16.03 -14.15
N HIS A 302 -2.20 17.21 -14.48
CA HIS A 302 -3.42 17.33 -15.28
C HIS A 302 -3.24 18.22 -16.51
N ASP A 303 -3.67 17.69 -17.66
CA ASP A 303 -3.99 18.42 -18.89
C ASP A 303 -5.52 18.58 -18.93
N LYS A 304 -6.05 19.65 -18.33
CA LYS A 304 -7.47 20.04 -18.46
C LYS A 304 -7.54 21.47 -18.95
N LEU A 305 -8.38 21.70 -19.97
CA LEU A 305 -8.73 23.04 -20.47
C LEU A 305 -7.51 23.92 -20.82
N PHE A 306 -6.57 23.37 -21.59
CA PHE A 306 -5.35 24.06 -22.08
C PHE A 306 -4.35 24.53 -20.99
N ILE A 307 -4.60 24.23 -19.72
CA ILE A 307 -3.63 24.46 -18.64
C ILE A 307 -2.81 23.19 -18.44
N LYS A 308 -1.52 23.26 -18.78
CA LYS A 308 -0.51 22.25 -18.44
C LYS A 308 -0.03 22.47 -17.01
N THR A 309 -0.62 21.76 -16.05
CA THR A 309 0.00 21.59 -14.73
C THR A 309 0.99 20.43 -14.79
N ALA A 310 2.29 20.73 -14.72
CA ALA A 310 3.31 19.73 -14.44
C ALA A 310 3.09 19.17 -13.03
N GLY A 311 3.10 17.86 -12.87
CA GLY A 311 2.94 17.23 -11.57
C GLY A 311 4.03 17.67 -10.59
N VAL A 312 3.64 17.85 -9.34
CA VAL A 312 4.56 18.24 -8.25
C VAL A 312 5.62 17.17 -8.01
N MET A 313 5.37 15.94 -8.47
CA MET A 313 6.19 14.76 -8.24
C MET A 313 7.02 14.32 -9.47
N SER A 314 7.09 15.12 -10.54
CA SER A 314 7.92 14.85 -11.74
C SER A 314 7.70 13.46 -12.36
N THR A 315 6.44 13.04 -12.51
CA THR A 315 6.09 11.77 -13.16
C THR A 315 5.73 11.91 -14.65
N HIS A 316 5.89 10.82 -15.39
CA HIS A 316 5.55 10.73 -16.82
C HIS A 316 4.23 9.98 -17.11
N ASP A 317 3.35 9.88 -16.11
CA ASP A 317 2.15 9.03 -16.13
C ASP A 317 1.15 9.42 -17.25
N GLU A 318 0.78 10.70 -17.36
CA GLU A 318 -0.11 11.18 -18.43
C GLU A 318 0.55 11.13 -19.82
N GLU A 319 1.86 11.37 -19.91
CA GLU A 319 2.61 11.24 -21.18
C GLU A 319 2.60 9.77 -21.66
N THR A 320 2.92 8.85 -20.76
CA THR A 320 2.93 7.40 -21.01
C THR A 320 1.53 6.87 -21.36
N ARG A 321 0.47 7.33 -20.69
CA ARG A 321 -0.91 7.00 -21.09
C ARG A 321 -1.23 7.47 -22.50
N LYS A 322 -0.84 8.70 -22.87
CA LYS A 322 -1.09 9.25 -24.21
C LYS A 322 -0.31 8.48 -25.29
N PHE A 323 0.95 8.14 -25.01
CA PHE A 323 1.83 7.40 -25.92
C PHE A 323 1.25 6.04 -26.34
N PHE A 324 0.59 5.32 -25.42
CA PHE A 324 -0.03 4.02 -25.70
C PHE A 324 -1.48 4.08 -26.18
N LYS A 325 -2.13 5.26 -26.18
CA LYS A 325 -3.58 5.44 -26.44
C LYS A 325 -4.10 4.81 -27.75
N HIS A 326 -3.23 4.70 -28.76
CA HIS A 326 -3.56 4.17 -30.09
C HIS A 326 -2.76 2.90 -30.42
N SER A 327 -2.43 2.10 -29.40
CA SER A 327 -1.72 0.81 -29.52
C SER A 327 -2.51 -0.32 -28.83
N SER A 328 -2.07 -1.57 -29.01
CA SER A 328 -2.60 -2.72 -28.25
C SER A 328 -2.11 -2.80 -26.80
N VAL A 329 -1.19 -1.92 -26.38
CA VAL A 329 -0.71 -1.82 -24.99
C VAL A 329 -1.79 -1.21 -24.09
N ILE A 330 -2.19 -1.93 -23.04
CA ILE A 330 -3.25 -1.50 -22.13
C ILE A 330 -2.65 -0.71 -20.97
N CYS A 331 -2.56 0.62 -21.12
CA CYS A 331 -2.17 1.52 -20.03
C CYS A 331 -3.36 1.88 -19.13
N VAL A 332 -3.16 1.75 -17.81
CA VAL A 332 -4.09 2.13 -16.74
C VAL A 332 -3.35 3.07 -15.79
N LEU A 333 -3.90 4.27 -15.58
CA LEU A 333 -3.50 5.13 -14.48
C LEU A 333 -4.25 4.69 -13.22
N ALA A 334 -3.50 4.48 -12.15
CA ALA A 334 -3.96 3.93 -10.88
C ALA A 334 -3.85 5.00 -9.78
N PRO A 335 -4.91 5.79 -9.54
CA PRO A 335 -4.94 6.69 -8.41
C PRO A 335 -4.86 5.95 -7.08
N ARG A 336 -4.20 6.58 -6.11
CA ARG A 336 -4.34 6.18 -4.72
C ARG A 336 -5.66 6.71 -4.18
N TYR A 337 -6.32 5.88 -3.39
CA TYR A 337 -7.52 6.22 -2.62
C TYR A 337 -7.29 5.80 -1.18
N ALA A 338 -7.86 6.58 -0.26
CA ALA A 338 -8.02 6.13 1.12
C ALA A 338 -8.98 4.92 1.18
N SER A 339 -9.06 4.28 2.35
CA SER A 339 -10.19 3.38 2.64
C SER A 339 -11.51 4.12 2.38
N SER A 340 -12.47 3.45 1.74
CA SER A 340 -13.80 4.02 1.45
C SER A 340 -14.62 4.34 2.71
N LYS A 341 -14.13 3.95 3.89
CA LYS A 341 -14.67 4.31 5.21
C LYS A 341 -14.16 5.66 5.74
N LEU A 342 -13.27 6.36 5.03
CA LEU A 342 -12.72 7.64 5.47
C LEU A 342 -13.51 8.81 4.87
N SER A 343 -13.61 9.91 5.61
CA SER A 343 -14.31 11.14 5.18
C SER A 343 -13.72 11.73 3.89
N ILE A 344 -14.52 12.50 3.14
CA ILE A 344 -14.16 13.07 1.84
C ILE A 344 -12.83 13.86 1.90
N VAL A 345 -12.63 14.66 2.96
CA VAL A 345 -11.38 15.39 3.20
C VAL A 345 -10.18 14.44 3.32
N LYS A 346 -10.31 13.34 4.09
CA LYS A 346 -9.26 12.32 4.22
C LYS A 346 -9.05 11.54 2.91
N GLN A 347 -10.09 11.34 2.10
CA GLN A 347 -9.96 10.74 0.77
C GLN A 347 -9.17 11.64 -0.19
N GLN A 348 -9.38 12.96 -0.12
CA GLN A 348 -8.64 13.94 -0.91
C GLN A 348 -7.17 14.00 -0.47
N VAL A 349 -6.90 14.12 0.85
CA VAL A 349 -5.54 14.10 1.41
C VAL A 349 -4.77 12.84 1.00
N VAL A 350 -5.34 11.64 1.19
CA VAL A 350 -4.65 10.39 0.78
C VAL A 350 -4.50 10.30 -0.73
N GLY A 351 -5.47 10.83 -1.47
CA GLY A 351 -5.46 10.86 -2.93
C GLY A 351 -4.43 11.80 -3.55
N THR A 352 -3.83 12.71 -2.77
CA THR A 352 -2.82 13.68 -3.20
C THR A 352 -1.45 13.41 -2.56
N LEU A 353 -1.38 12.90 -1.32
CA LEU A 353 -0.11 12.71 -0.59
C LEU A 353 0.46 11.27 -0.65
N PHE A 354 -0.34 10.27 -1.03
CA PHE A 354 0.13 8.87 -1.09
C PHE A 354 0.13 8.36 -2.51
N THR A 355 1.17 7.62 -2.87
CA THR A 355 1.38 7.08 -4.22
C THR A 355 1.16 5.57 -4.25
N HIS A 356 1.12 4.96 -5.43
CA HIS A 356 1.41 3.53 -5.56
C HIS A 356 2.89 3.39 -5.92
N HIS A 357 3.74 3.07 -4.94
CA HIS A 357 5.19 3.11 -5.10
C HIS A 357 5.85 1.80 -5.61
N GLN A 358 5.06 0.74 -5.84
CA GLN A 358 5.55 -0.55 -6.34
C GLN A 358 6.20 -0.38 -7.72
N LYS A 359 7.43 -0.86 -7.89
CA LYS A 359 8.07 -1.09 -9.19
C LYS A 359 8.11 -2.59 -9.46
N CYS A 360 7.57 -3.03 -10.59
CA CYS A 360 7.48 -4.44 -10.93
C CYS A 360 7.42 -4.67 -12.44
N VAL A 361 8.18 -5.64 -12.95
CA VAL A 361 8.02 -6.19 -14.30
C VAL A 361 7.72 -7.68 -14.17
N LEU A 362 6.66 -8.16 -14.82
CA LEU A 362 6.20 -9.54 -14.82
C LEU A 362 6.11 -10.02 -16.27
N VAL A 363 6.81 -11.09 -16.59
CA VAL A 363 6.89 -11.65 -17.94
C VAL A 363 6.84 -13.18 -17.90
N ASP A 364 6.40 -13.80 -18.98
CA ASP A 364 6.60 -15.23 -19.18
C ASP A 364 7.97 -15.50 -19.84
N THR A 365 8.81 -16.28 -19.19
CA THR A 365 10.16 -16.65 -19.66
C THR A 365 10.25 -18.14 -19.97
N GLN A 366 11.31 -18.54 -20.67
CA GLN A 366 11.56 -19.93 -21.00
C GLN A 366 11.71 -20.82 -19.75
N ALA A 367 11.03 -21.97 -19.75
CA ALA A 367 11.15 -23.01 -18.72
C ALA A 367 11.70 -24.32 -19.32
N SER A 368 11.54 -25.44 -18.62
CA SER A 368 12.00 -26.76 -19.11
C SER A 368 11.16 -27.25 -20.31
N GLY A 369 11.84 -27.69 -21.37
CA GLY A 369 11.21 -28.14 -22.60
C GLY A 369 10.47 -27.00 -23.31
N ASN A 370 9.26 -27.24 -23.80
CA ASN A 370 8.44 -26.22 -24.48
C ASN A 370 7.55 -25.40 -23.51
N ASN A 371 7.77 -25.51 -22.20
CA ASN A 371 6.98 -24.80 -21.20
C ASN A 371 7.52 -23.39 -20.95
N ARG A 372 6.66 -22.52 -20.40
CA ARG A 372 7.03 -21.17 -19.95
C ARG A 372 6.66 -20.97 -18.48
N LYS A 373 7.43 -20.15 -17.78
CA LYS A 373 7.27 -19.84 -16.35
C LYS A 373 7.06 -18.33 -16.17
N ILE A 374 6.47 -17.93 -15.04
CA ILE A 374 6.44 -16.51 -14.67
C ILE A 374 7.78 -16.13 -14.05
N THR A 375 8.36 -15.04 -14.54
CA THR A 375 9.50 -14.34 -13.95
C THR A 375 9.05 -12.94 -13.55
N ALA A 376 9.44 -12.51 -12.35
CA ALA A 376 9.16 -11.18 -11.84
C ALA A 376 10.47 -10.42 -11.59
N PHE A 377 10.46 -9.12 -11.79
CA PHE A 377 11.50 -8.19 -11.37
C PHE A 377 10.86 -7.20 -10.39
N ILE A 378 11.43 -7.03 -9.21
CA ILE A 378 10.95 -6.08 -8.18
C ILE A 378 12.13 -5.39 -7.47
N GLY A 379 11.96 -4.14 -7.04
CA GLY A 379 13.02 -3.37 -6.39
C GLY A 379 12.73 -1.88 -6.29
N GLY A 380 13.79 -1.06 -6.21
CA GLY A 380 13.70 0.41 -6.18
C GLY A 380 13.70 1.09 -7.55
N LEU A 381 14.33 0.48 -8.56
CA LEU A 381 14.35 1.02 -9.93
C LEU A 381 12.96 1.04 -10.59
N ASP A 382 12.43 2.23 -10.87
CA ASP A 382 11.36 2.44 -11.87
C ASP A 382 11.94 2.39 -13.29
N LEU A 383 11.12 2.03 -14.29
CA LEU A 383 11.51 2.13 -15.70
C LEU A 383 11.27 3.55 -16.24
N CYS A 384 12.01 4.52 -15.69
CA CYS A 384 11.94 5.92 -16.09
C CYS A 384 13.33 6.62 -16.09
N ASP A 385 13.32 7.90 -16.44
CA ASP A 385 14.49 8.76 -16.57
C ASP A 385 15.36 8.80 -15.30
N GLY A 386 16.67 8.97 -15.48
CA GLY A 386 17.67 9.09 -14.41
C GLY A 386 18.08 7.78 -13.73
N ARG A 387 17.29 6.71 -13.87
CA ARG A 387 17.48 5.43 -13.14
C ARG A 387 18.55 4.53 -13.75
N TYR A 388 18.96 4.76 -15.00
CA TYR A 388 20.10 4.04 -15.57
C TYR A 388 21.39 4.58 -14.97
N ASP A 389 22.14 3.71 -14.31
CA ASP A 389 23.51 3.99 -13.88
C ASP A 389 24.29 2.68 -13.75
N THR A 390 25.60 2.85 -13.58
CA THR A 390 26.59 1.81 -13.30
C THR A 390 27.29 2.11 -11.97
N PRO A 391 27.89 1.14 -11.27
CA PRO A 391 28.61 1.36 -10.00
C PRO A 391 29.67 2.47 -10.03
N GLU A 392 30.24 2.79 -11.19
CA GLU A 392 31.13 3.95 -11.37
C GLU A 392 30.48 5.34 -11.12
N HIS A 393 29.14 5.44 -11.16
CA HIS A 393 28.36 6.64 -10.84
C HIS A 393 28.88 7.93 -11.50
N ARG A 394 29.02 7.89 -12.82
CA ARG A 394 29.64 8.93 -13.66
C ARG A 394 28.93 10.28 -13.52
N LEU A 395 29.60 11.28 -12.94
CA LEU A 395 29.07 12.65 -12.76
C LEU A 395 29.10 13.50 -14.03
N PHE A 396 30.21 13.44 -14.78
CA PHE A 396 30.51 14.31 -15.93
C PHE A 396 30.95 13.54 -17.19
N ARG A 397 31.29 12.25 -17.06
CA ARG A 397 31.67 11.41 -18.19
C ARG A 397 30.42 10.87 -18.89
N ASP A 398 30.52 10.69 -20.20
CA ASP A 398 29.48 10.12 -21.06
C ASP A 398 28.14 10.89 -21.08
N LEU A 399 28.15 12.16 -20.67
CA LEU A 399 26.97 13.01 -20.66
C LEU A 399 26.44 13.35 -22.06
N ASP A 400 27.29 13.30 -23.08
CA ASP A 400 26.95 13.47 -24.50
C ASP A 400 26.80 12.14 -25.26
N THR A 401 26.93 11.00 -24.56
CA THR A 401 26.82 9.65 -25.15
C THR A 401 25.78 8.79 -24.40
N ILE A 402 26.15 8.16 -23.29
CA ILE A 402 25.32 7.22 -22.52
C ILE A 402 24.14 7.94 -21.80
N PHE A 403 24.33 9.20 -21.43
CA PHE A 403 23.33 9.99 -20.70
C PHE A 403 22.73 11.15 -21.51
N GLN A 404 23.01 11.27 -22.82
CA GLN A 404 22.66 12.45 -23.65
C GLN A 404 21.19 12.89 -23.56
N GLU A 405 20.27 11.94 -23.55
CA GLU A 405 18.81 12.15 -23.47
C GLU A 405 18.24 11.87 -22.07
N ASP A 406 19.12 11.78 -21.06
CA ASP A 406 18.80 11.29 -19.71
C ASP A 406 19.72 11.89 -18.61
N ILE A 407 20.10 13.17 -18.76
CA ILE A 407 20.87 13.91 -17.75
C ILE A 407 19.92 14.33 -16.61
N HIS A 408 19.59 13.39 -15.73
CA HIS A 408 18.73 13.66 -14.58
C HIS A 408 19.51 14.37 -13.45
N ASN A 409 19.06 15.57 -13.06
CA ASN A 409 19.44 16.21 -11.79
C ASN A 409 18.35 17.22 -11.34
N PRO A 410 17.46 16.85 -10.40
CA PRO A 410 16.39 17.71 -9.91
C PRO A 410 16.84 18.71 -8.82
N THR A 411 18.13 18.71 -8.45
CA THR A 411 18.68 19.57 -7.38
C THR A 411 19.06 20.97 -7.88
N PHE A 412 19.37 21.09 -9.18
CA PHE A 412 19.76 22.34 -9.83
C PHE A 412 18.83 22.68 -10.99
N ALA A 413 18.87 23.92 -11.47
CA ALA A 413 18.11 24.32 -12.64
C ALA A 413 18.61 23.61 -13.93
N ASN A 414 17.70 23.45 -14.89
CA ASN A 414 17.91 22.66 -16.13
C ASN A 414 18.90 23.27 -17.15
N ASP A 415 19.73 24.24 -16.77
CA ASP A 415 20.65 24.95 -17.67
C ASP A 415 22.06 24.34 -17.74
N ARG A 416 22.33 23.26 -16.98
CA ARG A 416 23.67 22.68 -16.82
C ARG A 416 23.85 21.34 -17.54
N LYS A 417 24.95 21.23 -18.30
CA LYS A 417 25.49 19.95 -18.80
C LYS A 417 26.24 19.15 -17.71
N GLY A 418 25.65 19.06 -16.52
CA GLY A 418 26.19 18.32 -15.39
C GLY A 418 26.51 19.16 -14.13
N PRO A 419 26.87 18.49 -13.01
CA PRO A 419 26.91 17.03 -12.85
C PRO A 419 25.50 16.43 -12.96
N ARG A 420 25.37 15.24 -13.56
CA ARG A 420 24.14 14.45 -13.35
C ARG A 420 24.06 14.05 -11.87
N GLN A 421 22.88 13.76 -11.35
CA GLN A 421 22.73 13.05 -10.10
C GLN A 421 22.89 11.55 -10.39
N PRO A 422 23.94 10.88 -9.88
CA PRO A 422 24.05 9.43 -10.00
C PRO A 422 22.93 8.73 -9.25
N TRP A 423 22.55 7.54 -9.71
CA TRP A 423 21.43 6.78 -9.17
C TRP A 423 21.90 5.42 -8.66
N HIS A 424 22.25 5.36 -7.38
CA HIS A 424 22.50 4.09 -6.70
C HIS A 424 21.17 3.46 -6.25
N ASP A 425 20.93 2.20 -6.61
CA ASP A 425 19.68 1.50 -6.28
C ASP A 425 19.85 -0.02 -6.32
N LEU A 426 18.85 -0.75 -5.82
CA LEU A 426 18.83 -2.21 -5.80
C LEU A 426 17.55 -2.78 -6.43
N HIS A 427 17.69 -3.92 -7.08
CA HIS A 427 16.58 -4.65 -7.66
C HIS A 427 16.81 -6.16 -7.56
N CYS A 428 15.79 -6.99 -7.80
CA CYS A 428 15.98 -8.42 -7.96
C CYS A 428 15.05 -9.02 -9.01
N LYS A 429 15.49 -10.11 -9.62
CA LYS A 429 14.67 -11.03 -10.42
C LYS A 429 14.28 -12.21 -9.54
N VAL A 430 13.01 -12.57 -9.54
CA VAL A 430 12.41 -13.66 -8.77
C VAL A 430 11.83 -14.69 -9.73
N GLU A 431 12.24 -15.94 -9.58
CA GLU A 431 11.82 -17.07 -10.39
C GLU A 431 11.31 -18.22 -9.49
N GLY A 432 10.37 -19.03 -10.00
CA GLY A 432 9.73 -20.10 -9.22
C GLY A 432 8.46 -19.63 -8.49
N PRO A 433 7.99 -20.33 -7.45
CA PRO A 433 6.64 -20.13 -6.90
C PRO A 433 6.35 -18.71 -6.39
N ALA A 434 7.36 -18.00 -5.86
CA ALA A 434 7.19 -16.61 -5.40
C ALA A 434 6.84 -15.61 -6.52
N ALA A 435 7.22 -15.88 -7.77
CA ALA A 435 6.85 -15.03 -8.90
C ALA A 435 5.31 -15.01 -9.14
N TYR A 436 4.62 -16.09 -8.78
CA TYR A 436 3.16 -16.18 -8.87
C TYR A 436 2.44 -15.41 -7.76
N ASP A 437 3.07 -15.21 -6.60
CA ASP A 437 2.55 -14.31 -5.56
C ASP A 437 2.65 -12.84 -6.01
N ILE A 438 3.75 -12.47 -6.67
CA ILE A 438 3.93 -11.13 -7.27
C ILE A 438 2.91 -10.90 -8.39
N LEU A 439 2.67 -11.92 -9.23
CA LEU A 439 1.58 -11.91 -10.22
C LEU A 439 0.20 -11.76 -9.56
N THR A 440 -0.05 -12.45 -8.45
CA THR A 440 -1.31 -12.34 -7.70
C THR A 440 -1.53 -10.91 -7.18
N ASN A 441 -0.48 -10.25 -6.65
CA ASN A 441 -0.53 -8.83 -6.30
C ASN A 441 -0.88 -7.94 -7.51
N PHE A 442 -0.28 -8.20 -8.68
CA PHE A 442 -0.63 -7.47 -9.91
C PHE A 442 -2.11 -7.68 -10.28
N GLU A 443 -2.59 -8.91 -10.34
CA GLU A 443 -3.97 -9.22 -10.73
C GLU A 443 -5.00 -8.59 -9.78
N GLN A 444 -4.75 -8.62 -8.47
CA GLN A 444 -5.62 -8.00 -7.48
C GLN A 444 -5.71 -6.48 -7.67
N ARG A 445 -4.56 -5.81 -7.86
CA ARG A 445 -4.52 -4.37 -8.13
C ARG A 445 -5.13 -4.02 -9.49
N TRP A 446 -4.89 -4.85 -10.52
CA TRP A 446 -5.48 -4.70 -11.84
C TRP A 446 -7.01 -4.75 -11.76
N ARG A 447 -7.59 -5.85 -11.27
CA ARG A 447 -9.05 -6.02 -11.09
C ARG A 447 -9.67 -4.86 -10.28
N LYS A 448 -8.97 -4.36 -9.26
CA LYS A 448 -9.43 -3.21 -8.46
C LYS A 448 -9.46 -1.90 -9.26
N SER A 449 -8.46 -1.64 -10.09
CA SER A 449 -8.34 -0.44 -10.92
C SER A 449 -9.17 -0.50 -12.21
N THR A 450 -9.41 -1.68 -12.77
CA THR A 450 -10.19 -1.87 -14.01
C THR A 450 -11.69 -2.09 -13.79
N LYS A 451 -12.15 -2.36 -12.57
CA LYS A 451 -13.55 -2.72 -12.24
C LYS A 451 -14.61 -1.89 -12.98
N TRP A 452 -14.43 -0.57 -13.07
CA TRP A 452 -15.37 0.32 -13.77
C TRP A 452 -15.21 0.31 -15.30
N ARG A 453 -13.98 0.11 -15.82
CA ARG A 453 -13.73 -0.07 -17.27
C ARG A 453 -14.37 -1.36 -17.76
N GLU A 454 -14.24 -2.46 -17.02
CA GLU A 454 -14.86 -3.76 -17.36
C GLU A 454 -16.39 -3.68 -17.38
N PHE A 455 -17.00 -3.00 -16.42
CA PHE A 455 -18.44 -2.70 -16.45
C PHE A 455 -18.83 -1.92 -17.73
N GLY A 456 -18.08 -0.87 -18.08
CA GLY A 456 -18.30 -0.11 -19.31
C GLY A 456 -18.11 -0.93 -20.60
N TRP A 457 -17.18 -1.89 -20.62
CA TRP A 457 -16.97 -2.81 -21.75
C TRP A 457 -18.11 -3.82 -21.90
N LEU A 458 -18.66 -4.34 -20.79
CA LEU A 458 -19.84 -5.20 -20.80
C LEU A 458 -21.08 -4.46 -21.33
N PHE A 459 -21.29 -3.20 -20.93
CA PHE A 459 -22.34 -2.36 -21.51
C PHE A 459 -22.12 -2.09 -23.00
N LYS A 460 -20.89 -1.78 -23.44
CA LYS A 460 -20.60 -1.58 -24.88
C LYS A 460 -20.79 -2.86 -25.71
N ARG A 461 -20.40 -4.04 -25.21
CA ARG A 461 -20.65 -5.32 -25.92
C ARG A 461 -22.15 -5.63 -26.02
N LYS A 462 -22.94 -5.36 -24.97
CA LYS A 462 -24.41 -5.50 -25.03
C LYS A 462 -25.04 -4.50 -26.01
N PHE A 463 -24.57 -3.26 -26.04
CA PHE A 463 -25.07 -2.24 -26.97
C PHE A 463 -24.76 -2.60 -28.43
N LEU A 464 -23.52 -3.00 -28.74
CA LEU A 464 -23.13 -3.44 -30.09
C LEU A 464 -23.86 -4.72 -30.53
N ALA A 465 -24.08 -5.68 -29.63
CA ALA A 465 -24.87 -6.88 -29.92
C ALA A 465 -26.36 -6.57 -30.17
N GLY A 466 -26.92 -5.54 -29.50
CA GLY A 466 -28.29 -5.07 -29.76
C GLY A 466 -28.44 -4.29 -31.07
N VAL A 467 -27.40 -3.58 -31.51
CA VAL A 467 -27.41 -2.82 -32.78
C VAL A 467 -27.22 -3.72 -34.01
N MET A 468 -26.71 -4.95 -33.86
CA MET A 468 -26.67 -5.95 -34.95
C MET A 468 -27.95 -6.82 -35.03
N MET A 469 -29.02 -6.47 -34.30
CA MET A 469 -30.33 -7.15 -34.34
C MET A 469 -31.48 -6.25 -34.83
N HIS A 470 -31.17 -5.15 -35.51
CA HIS A 470 -32.13 -4.26 -36.18
C HIS A 470 -31.69 -3.92 -37.60
#